data_AF-A0A1Q6XAR5-F1
#
_entry.id   AF-A0A1Q6XAR5-F1
#
_cell.length_a   1.000
_cell.length_b   1.000
_cell.length_c   1.000
_cell.angle_alpha   90.00
_cell.angle_beta   90.00
_cell.angle_gamma   90.00
#
_symmetry.space_group_name_H-M   'P 1'
#
loop_
_entity.id
_entity.type
_entity.pdbx_description
1 polymer ?
#
loop_
_entity_poly.entity_id
_entity_poly.type
_entity_poly.pdbx_seq_one_letter_code
_entity_poly.pdbx_strand_id
1 'polypeptide(L)'
;MSKENKKSRWKWPLGVMATGIAGAAVVILRGCWHGKMSWPIRVQEHSYQVCLGCGIKRLFDEQDFRAFGPYSYDLNRLMAWKRMQHEKALRETAASEQRPAS
;
A
#
# COMPACT_ATOMS: atom_id res chain seq x y z
N MET A 1 -56.20 22.63 1.36
CA MET A 1 -55.08 21.80 0.85
C MET A 1 -53.95 21.82 1.88
N SER A 2 -53.81 20.77 2.69
CA SER A 2 -53.06 20.80 3.96
C SER A 2 -51.54 20.83 3.75
N LYS A 3 -50.83 21.62 4.58
CA LYS A 3 -49.37 21.93 4.51
C LYS A 3 -48.45 20.72 4.67
N GLU A 4 -49.00 19.56 5.03
CA GLU A 4 -48.26 18.34 5.37
C GLU A 4 -47.67 17.63 4.14
N ASN A 5 -48.29 17.80 2.97
CA ASN A 5 -47.89 17.13 1.73
C ASN A 5 -46.59 17.72 1.11
N LYS A 6 -46.26 18.99 1.42
CA LYS A 6 -45.02 19.64 0.95
C LYS A 6 -43.76 19.08 1.61
N LYS A 7 -43.84 18.66 2.88
CA LYS A 7 -42.69 18.11 3.62
C LYS A 7 -42.31 16.69 3.17
N SER A 8 -43.29 15.93 2.67
CA SER A 8 -43.09 14.55 2.19
C SER A 8 -42.32 14.50 0.86
N ARG A 9 -42.62 15.42 -0.07
CA ARG A 9 -42.00 15.50 -1.40
C ARG A 9 -40.51 15.87 -1.38
N TRP A 10 -39.99 16.39 -0.27
CA TRP A 10 -38.57 16.79 -0.15
C TRP A 10 -37.69 15.74 0.54
N LYS A 11 -38.28 14.74 1.21
CA LYS A 11 -37.55 13.66 1.88
C LYS A 11 -37.04 12.60 0.90
N TRP A 12 -37.83 12.31 -0.13
CA TRP A 12 -37.45 11.37 -1.21
C TRP A 12 -36.20 11.81 -2.00
N PRO A 13 -36.10 13.04 -2.52
CA PRO A 13 -34.89 13.48 -3.23
C PRO A 13 -33.66 13.59 -2.31
N LEU A 14 -33.84 13.98 -1.05
CA LEU A 14 -32.74 13.99 -0.08
C LEU A 14 -32.22 12.57 0.23
N GLY A 15 -33.12 11.60 0.37
CA GLY A 15 -32.76 10.20 0.57
C GLY A 15 -31.92 9.65 -0.58
N VAL A 16 -32.36 9.89 -1.83
CA VAL A 16 -31.64 9.45 -3.04
C VAL A 16 -30.26 10.11 -3.17
N MET A 17 -30.17 11.42 -2.90
CA MET A 17 -28.88 12.14 -2.88
C MET A 17 -27.93 11.60 -1.81
N ALA A 18 -28.42 11.34 -0.59
CA ALA A 18 -27.60 10.81 0.49
C ALA A 18 -27.05 9.41 0.18
N THR A 19 -27.87 8.53 -0.41
CA THR A 19 -27.42 7.19 -0.84
C THR A 19 -26.41 7.27 -1.98
N GLY A 20 -26.57 8.20 -2.92
CA GLY A 20 -25.63 8.42 -4.02
C GLY A 20 -24.25 8.86 -3.55
N ILE A 21 -24.17 9.81 -2.61
CA ILE A 21 -22.90 10.31 -2.05
C ILE A 21 -22.16 9.21 -1.28
N ALA A 22 -22.89 8.42 -0.47
CA ALA A 22 -22.30 7.30 0.26
C ALA A 22 -21.72 6.22 -0.68
N GLY A 23 -22.41 5.92 -1.79
CA GLY A 23 -21.93 4.97 -2.79
C GLY A 23 -20.65 5.43 -3.49
N ALA A 24 -20.54 6.71 -3.85
CA ALA A 24 -19.35 7.27 -4.47
C ALA A 24 -18.12 7.23 -3.54
N ALA A 25 -18.33 7.52 -2.25
CA ALA A 25 -17.24 7.48 -1.26
C ALA A 25 -16.66 6.06 -1.09
N VAL A 26 -17.47 5.00 -1.13
CA VAL A 26 -16.98 3.61 -1.04
C VAL A 26 -16.09 3.23 -2.22
N VAL A 27 -16.42 3.68 -3.43
CA VAL A 27 -15.63 3.40 -4.64
C VAL A 27 -14.28 4.13 -4.59
N ILE A 28 -14.27 5.39 -4.16
CA ILE A 28 -13.04 6.20 -4.07
C ILE A 28 -12.13 5.70 -2.92
N LEU A 29 -12.70 5.36 -1.76
CA LEU A 29 -11.94 4.88 -0.60
C LEU A 29 -11.43 3.44 -0.75
N ARG A 30 -11.91 2.67 -1.73
CA ARG A 30 -11.36 1.36 -2.12
C ARG A 30 -10.04 1.45 -2.92
N GLY A 31 -9.58 2.67 -3.24
CA GLY A 31 -8.51 2.95 -4.19
C GLY A 31 -7.16 2.28 -3.95
N CYS A 32 -6.71 2.08 -2.70
CA CYS A 32 -5.65 1.10 -2.41
C CYS A 32 -5.40 0.81 -0.91
N TRP A 33 -5.76 -0.39 -0.47
CA TRP A 33 -5.08 -1.10 0.63
C TRP A 33 -4.37 -2.30 0.03
N HIS A 34 -3.10 -2.08 -0.33
CA HIS A 34 -2.28 -2.86 -1.24
C HIS A 34 -2.25 -4.39 -1.00
N GLY A 35 -3.25 -5.11 -1.53
CA GLY A 35 -3.28 -6.58 -1.61
C GLY A 35 -3.18 -7.13 -3.03
N LYS A 36 -3.45 -6.31 -4.06
CA LYS A 36 -3.34 -6.69 -5.47
C LYS A 36 -2.02 -6.21 -6.06
N MET A 37 -1.02 -7.09 -6.01
CA MET A 37 0.33 -6.87 -6.55
C MET A 37 0.49 -7.52 -7.92
N SER A 38 1.35 -6.93 -8.75
CA SER A 38 1.82 -7.54 -9.99
C SER A 38 2.65 -8.79 -9.71
N TRP A 39 2.87 -9.58 -10.76
CA TRP A 39 3.94 -10.58 -10.75
C TRP A 39 5.30 -9.88 -10.51
N PRO A 40 6.25 -10.49 -9.79
CA PRO A 40 7.54 -9.87 -9.49
C PRO A 40 8.37 -9.64 -10.74
N ILE A 41 8.91 -8.43 -10.91
CA ILE A 41 9.74 -8.05 -12.05
C ILE A 41 11.18 -7.85 -11.56
N ARG A 42 12.16 -8.33 -12.32
CA ARG A 42 13.61 -8.14 -12.03
C ARG A 42 14.19 -6.97 -12.79
N VAL A 43 14.93 -6.11 -12.09
CA VAL A 43 15.75 -5.02 -12.63
C VAL A 43 17.02 -4.90 -11.79
N GLN A 44 18.20 -4.86 -12.42
CA GLN A 44 19.50 -4.59 -11.77
C GLN A 44 19.69 -5.40 -10.46
N GLU A 45 19.54 -6.72 -10.55
CA GLU A 45 19.68 -7.66 -9.42
C GLU A 45 18.66 -7.49 -8.28
N HIS A 46 17.61 -6.73 -8.50
CA HIS A 46 16.53 -6.52 -7.53
C HIS A 46 15.18 -6.87 -8.13
N SER A 47 14.37 -7.55 -7.33
CA SER A 47 13.00 -7.91 -7.70
C SER A 47 12.02 -7.03 -6.94
N TYR A 48 10.98 -6.59 -7.63
CA TYR A 48 9.94 -5.77 -7.02
C TYR A 48 8.58 -6.10 -7.63
N GLN A 49 7.54 -5.77 -6.88
CA GLN A 49 6.15 -5.81 -7.32
C GLN A 49 5.57 -4.40 -7.34
N VAL A 50 4.58 -4.21 -8.21
CA VAL A 50 3.84 -2.95 -8.35
C VAL A 50 2.39 -3.20 -7.99
N CYS A 51 1.78 -2.34 -7.19
CA CYS A 51 0.34 -2.41 -6.97
C CYS A 51 -0.39 -2.04 -8.25
N LEU A 52 -1.29 -2.92 -8.69
CA LEU A 52 -2.08 -2.72 -9.90
C LEU A 52 -3.19 -1.67 -9.74
N GLY A 53 -3.47 -1.22 -8.51
CA GLY A 53 -4.46 -0.18 -8.22
C GLY A 53 -3.88 1.24 -8.27
N CYS A 54 -2.73 1.46 -7.63
CA CYS A 54 -2.16 2.80 -7.49
C CYS A 54 -0.75 2.97 -8.07
N GLY A 55 -0.04 1.89 -8.43
CA GLY A 55 1.32 1.95 -8.99
C GLY A 55 2.45 2.02 -7.95
N ILE A 56 2.16 1.94 -6.64
CA ILE A 56 3.20 1.91 -5.62
C ILE A 56 4.03 0.62 -5.74
N LYS A 57 5.34 0.70 -5.46
CA LYS A 57 6.26 -0.43 -5.58
C LYS A 57 6.68 -0.95 -4.21
N ARG A 58 7.02 -2.23 -4.16
CA ARG A 58 7.62 -2.89 -2.99
C ARG A 58 8.62 -3.94 -3.43
N LEU A 59 9.70 -4.09 -2.67
CA LEU A 59 10.70 -5.12 -2.96
C LEU A 59 10.12 -6.52 -2.79
N PHE A 60 10.65 -7.46 -3.55
CA PHE A 60 10.26 -8.86 -3.55
C PHE A 60 11.51 -9.72 -3.41
N ASP A 61 11.44 -10.69 -2.49
CA ASP A 61 12.46 -11.70 -2.30
C ASP A 61 12.08 -12.92 -3.11
N GLU A 62 12.95 -13.34 -4.02
CA GLU A 62 12.72 -14.52 -4.85
C GLU A 62 13.08 -15.83 -4.15
N GLN A 63 13.96 -15.79 -3.15
CA GLN A 63 14.35 -16.99 -2.41
C GLN A 63 13.22 -17.40 -1.47
N ASP A 64 12.72 -16.43 -0.70
CA ASP A 64 11.61 -16.63 0.23
C ASP A 64 10.23 -16.46 -0.45
N PHE A 65 10.22 -16.09 -1.73
CA PHE A 65 9.02 -15.80 -2.53
C PHE A 65 8.02 -14.86 -1.83
N ARG A 66 8.52 -13.77 -1.22
CA ARG A 66 7.70 -12.84 -0.43
C ARG A 66 8.07 -11.38 -0.66
N ALA A 67 7.07 -10.50 -0.60
CA ALA A 67 7.29 -9.06 -0.61
C ALA A 67 7.84 -8.58 0.74
N PHE A 68 8.81 -7.66 0.73
CA PHE A 68 9.45 -7.14 1.93
C PHE A 68 9.75 -5.65 1.84
N GLY A 69 10.09 -5.05 2.99
CA GLY A 69 10.48 -3.65 3.08
C GLY A 69 9.34 -2.66 2.88
N PRO A 70 9.67 -1.36 2.82
CA PRO A 70 8.70 -0.27 2.70
C PRO A 70 8.10 -0.20 1.29
N TYR A 71 7.02 0.56 1.19
CA TYR A 71 6.43 0.95 -0.09
C TYR A 71 7.05 2.25 -0.60
N SER A 72 7.28 2.35 -1.91
CA SER A 72 7.66 3.62 -2.55
C SER A 72 7.27 3.64 -4.01
N TYR A 73 7.03 4.83 -4.56
CA TYR A 73 6.87 5.01 -6.00
C TYR A 73 8.21 5.06 -6.73
N ASP A 74 9.28 5.44 -6.02
CA ASP A 74 10.65 5.49 -6.54
C ASP A 74 11.38 4.17 -6.23
N LEU A 75 11.74 3.44 -7.27
CA LEU A 75 12.47 2.18 -7.14
C LEU A 75 13.88 2.42 -6.60
N ASN A 76 14.54 3.52 -6.96
CA ASN A 76 15.89 3.82 -6.48
C ASN A 76 15.93 3.99 -4.97
N ARG A 77 14.91 4.65 -4.40
CA ARG A 77 14.74 4.76 -2.95
C ARG A 77 14.61 3.40 -2.27
N LEU A 78 13.90 2.45 -2.87
CA LEU A 78 13.78 1.08 -2.34
C LEU A 78 15.12 0.33 -2.40
N MET A 79 15.84 0.44 -3.52
CA MET A 79 17.16 -0.19 -3.69
C MET A 79 18.18 0.37 -2.69
N ALA A 80 18.20 1.69 -2.49
CA ALA A 80 19.04 2.34 -1.48
C ALA A 80 18.70 1.84 -0.07
N TRP A 81 17.41 1.71 0.27
CA TRP A 81 16.98 1.16 1.55
C TRP A 81 17.48 -0.28 1.75
N LYS A 82 17.38 -1.15 0.74
CA LYS A 82 17.90 -2.53 0.82
C LYS A 82 19.40 -2.57 1.08
N ARG A 83 20.19 -1.73 0.39
CA ARG A 83 21.64 -1.63 0.61
C ARG A 83 21.98 -1.22 2.04
N MET A 84 21.30 -0.20 2.56
CA MET A 84 21.51 0.25 3.94
C MET A 84 21.19 -0.85 4.96
N GLN A 85 20.12 -1.64 4.75
CA GLN A 85 19.79 -2.77 5.64
C GLN A 85 20.86 -3.87 5.59
N HIS A 86 21.39 -4.16 4.39
CA HIS A 86 22.45 -5.15 4.23
C HIS A 86 23.74 -4.71 4.93
N GLU A 87 24.16 -3.46 4.76
CA GLU A 87 25.32 -2.90 5.47
C GLU A 87 25.13 -2.90 6.99
N LYS A 88 23.92 -2.59 7.48
CA LYS A 88 23.61 -2.64 8.91
C LYS A 88 23.74 -4.06 9.46
N ALA A 89 23.18 -5.04 8.76
CA ALA A 89 23.28 -6.44 9.15
C ALA A 89 24.74 -6.91 9.22
N LEU A 90 25.56 -6.59 8.22
CA LEU A 90 26.99 -6.92 8.22
C LEU A 90 27.73 -6.31 9.42
N ARG A 91 27.44 -5.05 9.76
CA ARG A 91 28.04 -4.37 10.92
C ARG A 91 27.59 -5.01 12.23
N GLU A 92 26.34 -5.41 12.35
CA GLU A 92 25.80 -6.09 13.54
C GLU A 92 26.42 -7.48 13.71
N THR A 93 26.57 -8.25 12.63
CA THR A 93 27.27 -9.54 12.66
C THR A 93 28.72 -9.37 13.10
N ALA A 94 29.46 -8.42 12.52
CA ALA A 94 30.84 -8.12 12.91
C ALA A 94 30.96 -7.68 14.37
N ALA A 95 30.05 -6.83 14.85
CA ALA A 95 30.03 -6.38 16.24
C ALA A 95 29.63 -7.49 17.23
N SER A 96 28.80 -8.45 16.81
CA SER A 96 28.45 -9.62 17.61
C SER A 96 29.60 -10.61 17.72
N GLU A 97 30.37 -10.82 16.66
CA GLU A 97 31.55 -11.69 16.66
C GLU A 97 32.67 -11.14 17.57
N GLN A 98 32.74 -9.81 17.70
CA GLN A 98 33.66 -9.12 18.60
C GLN A 98 33.21 -9.11 20.07
N ARG A 99 31.98 -9.52 20.40
CA ARG A 99 31.55 -9.67 21.79
C ARG A 99 31.97 -11.06 22.30
N PRO A 100 32.93 -11.16 23.24
CA PRO A 100 33.29 -12.45 23.81
C PRO A 100 32.06 -13.03 24.54
N ALA A 101 31.72 -14.28 24.22
CA ALA A 101 30.75 -15.05 25.01
C ALA A 101 31.27 -15.12 26.45
N SER A 102 30.56 -14.42 27.36
CA SER A 102 30.85 -14.45 28.81
C SER A 102 30.13 -15.62 29.47
#